data_AF-A0A8T3C666-F1
#
_entry.id   AF-A0A8T3C666-F1
#
_cell.length_a   1.000
_cell.length_b   1.000
_cell.length_c   1.000
_cell.angle_alpha   90.00
_cell.angle_beta   90.00
_cell.angle_gamma   90.00
#
_symmetry.space_group_name_H-M   'P 1'
#
loop_
_entity.id
_entity.type
_entity.pdbx_description
1 polymer ?
#
loop_
_entity_poly.entity_id
_entity_poly.type
_entity_poly.pdbx_seq_one_letter_code
_entity_poly.pdbx_strand_id
1 'polypeptide(L)'
;MEVKTQIFGLGLTPLPTSSPDMKQDVNNTVLVAYVHVHHGGAGTTAAGLRAGCPTTVVPFFGDQFFWGERILARGVGPQPIPISELNVHRLSNAIKFMLEPEVKLRAMELGKQIENEDGVVGAVNAFHRHLPTKLPIPPFPPASEELPHPFQWLLTVIEKWCCLPFTML
;
A
#
# COMPACT_ATOMS: atom_id res chain seq x y z
N MET A 1 8.26 -0.59 13.66
CA MET A 1 7.29 0.06 12.74
C MET A 1 6.49 -1.04 12.09
N GLU A 2 5.33 -1.30 12.67
CA GLU A 2 4.40 -2.33 12.24
C GLU A 2 3.58 -1.74 11.09
N VAL A 3 3.83 -2.21 9.86
CA VAL A 3 2.97 -1.88 8.72
C VAL A 3 1.66 -2.63 8.97
N LYS A 4 0.74 -1.97 9.67
CA LYS A 4 -0.62 -2.48 9.90
C LYS A 4 -1.36 -2.46 8.57
N THR A 5 -1.13 -3.50 7.77
CA THR A 5 -2.04 -3.93 6.73
C THR A 5 -3.28 -4.45 7.45
N GLN A 6 -4.24 -3.57 7.72
CA GLN A 6 -5.54 -3.96 8.25
C GLN A 6 -6.37 -4.53 7.10
N ILE A 7 -6.00 -5.75 6.67
CA ILE A 7 -6.91 -6.64 5.95
C ILE A 7 -7.81 -7.23 7.05
N PHE A 8 -8.96 -6.60 7.29
CA PHE A 8 -10.08 -7.34 7.87
C PHE A 8 -10.56 -8.31 6.79
N GLY A 9 -10.39 -9.60 7.09
CA GLY A 9 -10.49 -10.67 6.11
C GLY A 9 -11.84 -10.76 5.42
N LEU A 10 -11.77 -11.13 4.14
CA LEU A 10 -12.58 -12.22 3.62
C LEU A 10 -11.64 -13.14 2.88
N GLY A 11 -11.65 -14.41 3.30
CA GLY A 11 -10.77 -15.45 2.78
C GLY A 11 -10.90 -15.61 1.27
N LEU A 12 -9.90 -16.31 0.73
CA LEU A 12 -9.90 -16.90 -0.59
C LEU A 12 -11.00 -17.96 -0.74
N THR A 13 -12.26 -17.61 -0.52
CA THR A 13 -13.39 -18.41 -0.99
C THR A 13 -13.47 -18.23 -2.50
N PRO A 14 -13.53 -19.32 -3.30
CA PRO A 14 -13.87 -19.23 -4.71
C PRO A 14 -15.13 -18.39 -4.87
N LEU A 15 -15.15 -17.51 -5.87
CA LEU A 15 -16.30 -16.66 -6.18
C LEU A 15 -17.59 -17.50 -6.18
N PRO A 16 -18.61 -17.15 -5.37
CA PRO A 16 -19.92 -17.75 -5.52
C PRO A 16 -20.49 -17.32 -6.87
N THR A 17 -21.03 -18.27 -7.62
CA THR A 17 -21.62 -18.08 -8.96
C THR A 17 -22.94 -17.28 -8.95
N SER A 18 -23.29 -16.59 -7.87
CA SER A 18 -24.56 -15.87 -7.78
C SER A 18 -24.62 -14.87 -6.62
N SER A 19 -25.08 -13.66 -6.95
CA SER A 19 -25.79 -12.68 -6.09
C SER A 19 -24.97 -11.60 -5.34
N PRO A 20 -25.62 -10.50 -4.87
CA PRO A 20 -25.26 -9.13 -5.18
C PRO A 20 -24.77 -8.41 -3.90
N ASP A 21 -24.56 -7.10 -4.02
CA ASP A 21 -24.51 -6.12 -2.93
C ASP A 21 -23.15 -5.55 -2.51
N MET A 22 -23.13 -4.23 -2.72
CA MET A 22 -22.16 -3.19 -2.40
C MET A 22 -21.98 -3.07 -0.88
N LYS A 23 -20.73 -3.15 -0.39
CA LYS A 23 -20.37 -2.83 0.99
C LYS A 23 -19.45 -1.62 1.01
N GLN A 24 -19.84 -0.58 1.74
CA GLN A 24 -19.06 0.64 1.93
C GLN A 24 -18.32 0.54 3.28
N ASP A 25 -17.01 0.78 3.27
CA ASP A 25 -16.13 0.73 4.45
C ASP A 25 -15.74 2.14 4.94
N VAL A 26 -15.39 2.25 6.22
CA VAL A 26 -15.08 3.46 7.00
C VAL A 26 -13.91 4.31 6.47
N ASN A 27 -13.21 3.83 5.44
CA ASN A 27 -12.08 4.51 4.81
C ASN A 27 -12.42 5.23 3.49
N ASN A 28 -13.71 5.49 3.23
CA ASN A 28 -14.19 6.12 1.99
C ASN A 28 -13.94 5.27 0.71
N THR A 29 -13.66 3.98 0.89
CA THR A 29 -13.50 3.00 -0.20
C THR A 29 -14.87 2.40 -0.52
N VAL A 30 -15.29 2.54 -1.78
CA VAL A 30 -16.49 1.89 -2.29
C VAL A 30 -16.07 0.66 -3.10
N LEU A 31 -16.26 -0.52 -2.51
CA LEU A 31 -16.15 -1.80 -3.21
C LEU A 31 -17.53 -2.12 -3.77
N VAL A 32 -17.80 -1.64 -4.98
CA VAL A 32 -18.82 -2.30 -5.80
C VAL A 32 -18.14 -3.58 -6.25
N ALA A 33 -18.60 -4.74 -5.77
CA ALA A 33 -18.11 -6.04 -6.23
C ALA A 33 -17.91 -5.93 -7.76
N TYR A 34 -16.68 -6.18 -8.25
CA TYR A 34 -16.13 -5.96 -9.61
C TYR A 34 -15.14 -4.79 -9.84
N VAL A 35 -15.13 -3.69 -9.07
CA VAL A 35 -14.20 -2.55 -9.30
C VAL A 35 -13.73 -1.90 -8.00
N HIS A 36 -12.57 -1.23 -8.02
CA HIS A 36 -11.94 -0.61 -6.85
C HIS A 36 -11.70 0.89 -7.07
N VAL A 37 -12.23 1.74 -6.19
CA VAL A 37 -12.06 3.20 -6.24
C VAL A 37 -11.42 3.65 -4.94
N HIS A 38 -10.27 4.33 -5.02
CA HIS A 38 -9.58 4.84 -3.83
C HIS A 38 -8.71 6.06 -4.17
N HIS A 39 -8.17 6.71 -3.13
CA HIS A 39 -7.37 7.92 -3.27
C HIS A 39 -5.95 7.76 -3.84
N GLY A 40 -5.46 6.55 -4.10
CA GLY A 40 -4.13 6.31 -4.68
C GLY A 40 -2.98 5.94 -3.73
N GLY A 41 -3.22 5.60 -2.46
CA GLY A 41 -2.13 5.10 -1.60
C GLY A 41 -1.46 3.83 -2.13
N ALA A 42 -0.13 3.71 -2.02
CA ALA A 42 0.65 2.59 -2.57
C ALA A 42 0.15 1.20 -2.13
N GLY A 43 -0.07 1.01 -0.82
CA GLY A 43 -0.54 -0.26 -0.27
C GLY A 43 -1.96 -0.63 -0.74
N THR A 44 -2.87 0.33 -0.76
CA THR A 44 -4.25 0.13 -1.25
C THR A 44 -4.27 -0.18 -2.75
N THR A 45 -3.43 0.51 -3.54
CA THR A 45 -3.23 0.23 -4.96
C THR A 45 -2.77 -1.21 -5.16
N ALA A 46 -1.69 -1.60 -4.46
CA ALA A 46 -1.12 -2.94 -4.56
C ALA A 46 -2.13 -4.02 -4.15
N ALA A 47 -2.91 -3.79 -3.09
CA ALA A 47 -3.93 -4.73 -2.63
C ALA A 47 -5.04 -4.94 -3.67
N GLY A 48 -5.57 -3.84 -4.25
CA GLY A 48 -6.61 -3.92 -5.28
C GLY A 48 -6.12 -4.60 -6.56
N LEU A 49 -4.91 -4.26 -7.01
CA LEU A 49 -4.30 -4.88 -8.19
C LEU A 49 -3.99 -6.36 -7.95
N ARG A 50 -3.47 -6.74 -6.77
CA ARG A 50 -3.22 -8.14 -6.40
C ARG A 50 -4.51 -8.95 -6.36
N ALA A 51 -5.62 -8.35 -5.93
CA ALA A 51 -6.95 -8.97 -5.96
C ALA A 51 -7.53 -9.08 -7.38
N GLY A 52 -6.83 -8.59 -8.41
CA GLY A 52 -7.30 -8.62 -9.79
C GLY A 52 -8.44 -7.64 -10.07
N CYS A 53 -8.63 -6.62 -9.24
CA CYS A 53 -9.70 -5.64 -9.40
C CYS A 53 -9.27 -4.51 -10.34
N PRO A 54 -10.04 -4.23 -11.42
CA PRO A 54 -9.95 -2.95 -12.11
C PRO A 54 -10.03 -1.80 -11.11
N THR A 55 -9.09 -0.87 -11.19
CA THR A 55 -8.88 0.15 -10.16
C THR A 55 -8.89 1.55 -10.75
N THR A 56 -9.50 2.54 -10.10
CA THR A 56 -9.34 3.97 -10.45
C THR A 56 -8.91 4.76 -9.23
N VAL A 57 -8.08 5.77 -9.47
CA VAL A 57 -7.52 6.62 -8.42
C VAL A 57 -8.15 8.01 -8.46
N VAL A 58 -8.50 8.51 -7.28
CA VAL A 58 -8.93 9.90 -7.05
C VAL A 58 -7.85 10.62 -6.24
N PRO A 59 -6.78 11.15 -6.88
CA PRO A 59 -5.64 11.67 -6.15
C PRO A 59 -5.91 13.05 -5.54
N PHE A 60 -5.27 13.28 -4.39
CA PHE A 60 -5.24 14.53 -3.65
C PHE A 60 -3.82 15.13 -3.65
N PHE A 61 -2.79 14.35 -3.30
CA PHE A 61 -1.40 14.82 -3.20
C PHE A 61 -0.38 13.66 -3.25
N GLY A 62 0.90 14.01 -3.42
CA GLY A 62 2.02 13.08 -3.26
C GLY A 62 2.09 12.00 -4.35
N ASP A 63 2.38 10.77 -3.93
CA ASP A 63 2.56 9.61 -4.81
C ASP A 63 1.25 9.08 -5.42
N GLN A 64 0.10 9.59 -4.98
CA GLN A 64 -1.22 9.18 -5.46
C GLN A 64 -1.38 9.38 -6.97
N PHE A 65 -0.83 10.48 -7.52
CA PHE A 65 -0.83 10.75 -8.96
C PHE A 65 -0.02 9.70 -9.73
N PHE A 66 1.16 9.36 -9.21
CA PHE A 66 2.01 8.33 -9.78
C PHE A 66 1.27 6.99 -9.85
N TRP A 67 0.63 6.54 -8.76
CA TRP A 67 -0.10 5.28 -8.76
C TRP A 67 -1.27 5.27 -9.74
N GLY A 68 -1.99 6.38 -9.84
CA GLY A 68 -3.01 6.57 -10.85
C GLY A 68 -2.48 6.45 -12.29
N GLU A 69 -1.33 7.05 -12.59
CA GLU A 69 -0.68 6.91 -13.90
C GLU A 69 -0.22 5.46 -14.16
N ARG A 70 0.29 4.75 -13.15
CA ARG A 70 0.69 3.34 -13.28
C ARG A 70 -0.49 2.44 -13.62
N ILE A 71 -1.65 2.68 -13.00
CA ILE A 71 -2.90 1.97 -13.29
C ILE A 71 -3.33 2.20 -14.74
N LEU A 72 -3.37 3.46 -15.19
CA LEU A 72 -3.71 3.82 -16.56
C LEU A 72 -2.73 3.18 -17.56
N ALA A 73 -1.43 3.31 -17.32
CA ALA A 73 -0.39 2.80 -18.20
C ALA A 73 -0.42 1.26 -18.33
N ARG A 74 -0.89 0.55 -17.30
CA ARG A 74 -1.12 -0.90 -17.35
C ARG A 74 -2.47 -1.29 -17.96
N GLY A 75 -3.34 -0.32 -18.26
CA GLY A 75 -4.66 -0.55 -18.84
C GLY A 75 -5.64 -1.27 -17.92
N VAL A 76 -5.38 -1.23 -16.60
CA VAL A 76 -6.21 -1.87 -15.55
C VAL A 76 -7.15 -0.88 -14.88
N GLY A 77 -7.25 0.33 -15.43
CA GLY A 77 -8.09 1.41 -14.96
C GLY A 77 -8.06 2.61 -15.90
N PRO A 78 -9.01 3.55 -15.72
CA PRO A 78 -9.11 4.75 -16.52
C PRO A 78 -8.08 5.80 -16.07
N GLN A 79 -8.09 6.96 -16.72
CA GLN A 79 -7.31 8.11 -16.26
C GLN A 79 -7.73 8.48 -14.83
N PRO A 80 -6.78 8.80 -13.94
CA PRO A 80 -7.09 9.24 -12.58
C PRO A 80 -8.02 10.46 -12.61
N ILE A 81 -8.92 10.56 -11.64
CA ILE A 81 -9.86 11.67 -11.53
C ILE A 81 -9.36 12.58 -10.40
N PRO A 82 -8.65 13.69 -10.67
CA PRO A 82 -8.24 14.60 -9.61
C PRO A 82 -9.44 14.98 -8.74
N ILE A 83 -9.25 15.08 -7.42
CA ILE A 83 -10.36 15.35 -6.51
C ILE A 83 -11.17 16.60 -6.89
N SER A 84 -10.51 17.64 -7.41
CA SER A 84 -11.14 18.88 -7.88
C SER A 84 -12.08 18.68 -9.08
N GLU A 85 -11.94 17.57 -9.81
CA GLU A 85 -12.75 17.22 -10.96
C GLU A 85 -13.75 16.10 -10.64
N LEU A 86 -13.68 15.49 -9.45
CA LEU A 86 -14.55 14.37 -9.09
C LEU A 86 -16.02 14.80 -9.12
N ASN A 87 -16.79 14.12 -9.95
CA ASN A 87 -18.24 14.28 -10.02
C ASN A 87 -18.89 12.97 -10.48
N VAL A 88 -20.22 12.91 -10.37
CA VAL A 88 -21.02 11.72 -10.73
C VAL A 88 -20.75 11.25 -12.16
N HIS A 89 -20.66 12.17 -13.11
CA HIS A 89 -20.44 11.83 -14.52
C HIS A 89 -19.07 11.17 -14.74
N ARG A 90 -18.00 11.77 -14.21
CA ARG A 90 -16.64 11.23 -14.34
C ARG A 90 -16.48 9.88 -13.62
N LEU A 91 -17.00 9.75 -12.40
CA LEU A 91 -16.95 8.48 -11.68
C LEU A 91 -17.77 7.39 -12.38
N SER A 92 -18.96 7.72 -12.91
CA SER A 92 -19.77 6.76 -13.66
C SER A 92 -19.06 6.27 -14.93
N ASN A 93 -18.39 7.17 -15.66
CA ASN A 93 -17.63 6.80 -16.85
C ASN A 93 -16.43 5.93 -16.50
N ALA A 94 -15.71 6.25 -15.42
CA ALA A 94 -14.62 5.42 -14.92
C ALA A 94 -15.09 4.00 -14.54
N ILE A 95 -16.22 3.88 -13.84
CA ILE A 95 -16.81 2.58 -13.51
C ILE A 95 -17.21 1.81 -14.78
N LYS A 96 -17.86 2.46 -15.76
CA LYS A 96 -18.22 1.82 -17.03
C LYS A 96 -16.99 1.26 -17.76
N PHE A 97 -15.92 2.05 -17.85
CA PHE A 97 -14.65 1.60 -18.43
C PHE A 97 -14.10 0.39 -17.67
N MET A 98 -14.03 0.46 -16.34
CA MET A 98 -13.54 -0.64 -15.51
C MET A 98 -14.40 -1.92 -15.60
N LEU A 99 -15.67 -1.79 -15.99
CA LEU A 99 -16.57 -2.92 -16.18
C LEU A 99 -16.39 -3.63 -17.53
N GLU A 100 -15.63 -3.05 -18.47
CA GLU A 100 -15.32 -3.66 -19.76
C GLU A 100 -14.57 -4.99 -19.60
N PRO A 101 -14.92 -6.04 -20.37
CA PRO A 101 -14.31 -7.36 -20.23
C PRO A 101 -12.78 -7.35 -20.36
N GLU A 102 -12.24 -6.56 -21.27
CA GLU A 102 -10.80 -6.47 -21.49
C GLU A 102 -10.05 -5.88 -20.29
N VAL A 103 -10.62 -4.87 -19.64
CA VAL A 103 -10.02 -4.24 -18.46
C VAL A 103 -10.01 -5.22 -17.29
N LYS A 104 -11.10 -5.97 -17.09
CA LYS A 104 -11.18 -7.05 -16.10
C LYS A 104 -10.14 -8.13 -16.34
N LEU A 105 -10.01 -8.61 -17.59
CA LEU A 105 -9.02 -9.63 -17.94
C LEU A 105 -7.59 -9.14 -17.67
N ARG A 106 -7.26 -7.90 -18.05
CA ARG A 106 -5.94 -7.31 -17.76
C ARG A 106 -5.68 -7.18 -16.26
N ALA A 107 -6.69 -6.77 -15.48
CA ALA A 107 -6.56 -6.66 -14.03
C ALA A 107 -6.32 -8.03 -13.38
N MET A 108 -7.06 -9.07 -13.80
CA MET A 108 -6.87 -10.45 -13.32
C MET A 108 -5.48 -10.99 -13.66
N GLU A 109 -5.01 -10.78 -14.90
CA GLU A 109 -3.67 -11.21 -15.33
C GLU A 109 -2.57 -10.49 -14.53
N LEU A 110 -2.70 -9.17 -14.33
CA LEU A 110 -1.78 -8.42 -13.50
C LEU A 110 -1.80 -8.90 -12.04
N GLY A 111 -2.98 -9.20 -11.50
CA GLY A 111 -3.12 -9.75 -10.14
C GLY A 111 -2.35 -11.06 -9.98
N LYS A 112 -2.46 -11.95 -10.96
CA LYS A 112 -1.68 -13.20 -11.00
C LYS A 112 -0.17 -12.96 -11.10
N GLN A 113 0.27 -11.94 -11.85
CA GLN A 113 1.69 -11.59 -11.91
C GLN A 113 2.21 -11.10 -10.55
N ILE A 114 1.44 -10.24 -9.86
CA ILE A 114 1.78 -9.73 -8.53
C ILE A 114 1.78 -10.86 -7.50
N GLU A 115 0.82 -11.79 -7.57
CA GLU A 115 0.76 -12.93 -6.67
C GLU A 115 1.96 -13.88 -6.79
N ASN A 116 2.52 -14.01 -8.00
CA ASN A 116 3.69 -14.84 -8.26
C ASN A 116 5.03 -14.11 -7.98
N GLU A 117 4.99 -12.85 -7.56
CA GLU A 117 6.19 -12.08 -7.22
C GLU A 117 6.56 -12.22 -5.75
N ASP A 118 7.83 -12.50 -5.45
CA ASP A 118 8.40 -12.34 -4.11
C ASP A 118 9.09 -10.97 -3.99
N GLY A 119 8.29 -9.95 -3.68
CA GLY A 119 8.77 -8.58 -3.53
C GLY A 119 9.74 -8.41 -2.36
N VAL A 120 9.63 -9.24 -1.31
CA VAL A 120 10.51 -9.15 -0.12
C VAL A 120 11.90 -9.64 -0.48
N VAL A 121 12.02 -10.83 -1.08
CA VAL A 121 13.29 -11.36 -1.56
C VAL A 121 13.87 -10.43 -2.63
N GLY A 122 13.04 -9.90 -3.52
CA GLY A 122 13.44 -8.89 -4.50
C GLY A 122 14.09 -7.66 -3.85
N ALA A 123 13.45 -7.12 -2.81
CA ALA A 123 13.95 -5.96 -2.07
C ALA A 123 15.25 -6.26 -1.30
N VAL A 124 15.33 -7.41 -0.62
CA VAL A 124 16.54 -7.85 0.10
C VAL A 124 17.71 -8.00 -0.86
N ASN A 125 17.49 -8.68 -1.99
CA ASN A 125 18.51 -8.84 -3.02
C ASN A 125 18.93 -7.49 -3.61
N ALA A 126 17.98 -6.59 -3.86
CA ALA A 126 18.28 -5.24 -4.34
C ALA A 126 19.11 -4.45 -3.32
N PHE A 127 18.76 -4.52 -2.04
CA PHE A 127 19.52 -3.89 -0.97
C PHE A 127 20.97 -4.40 -0.93
N HIS A 128 21.18 -5.72 -0.91
CA HIS A 128 22.52 -6.30 -0.89
C HIS A 128 23.36 -5.96 -2.12
N ARG A 129 22.75 -5.88 -3.31
CA ARG A 129 23.47 -5.47 -4.54
C ARG A 129 24.01 -4.04 -4.48
N HIS A 130 23.37 -3.15 -3.71
CA HIS A 130 23.76 -1.76 -3.60
C HIS A 130 24.59 -1.46 -2.35
N LEU A 131 24.84 -2.45 -1.49
CA LEU A 131 25.77 -2.28 -0.39
C LEU A 131 27.22 -2.28 -0.90
N PRO A 132 28.09 -1.40 -0.38
CA PRO A 132 29.51 -1.49 -0.64
C PRO A 132 30.07 -2.80 -0.07
N THR A 133 31.06 -3.38 -0.75
CA THR A 133 31.76 -4.62 -0.31
C THR A 133 32.44 -4.49 1.05
N LYS A 134 32.68 -3.25 1.52
CA LYS A 134 33.07 -2.95 2.89
C LYS A 134 32.14 -1.87 3.43
N LEU A 135 31.45 -2.17 4.53
CA LEU A 135 30.76 -1.16 5.31
C LEU A 135 31.82 -0.31 6.04
N PRO A 136 31.73 1.03 6.01
CA PRO A 136 32.57 1.85 6.87
C PRO A 136 32.19 1.54 8.33
N ILE A 137 33.07 0.81 9.02
CA ILE A 137 32.97 0.65 10.47
C ILE A 137 33.38 2.02 11.04
N PRO A 138 32.48 2.77 11.71
CA PRO A 138 32.91 3.97 12.41
C PRO A 138 34.02 3.56 13.39
N PRO A 139 35.08 4.36 13.55
CA PRO A 139 36.11 4.05 14.54
C PRO A 139 35.41 3.79 15.87
N PHE A 140 35.83 2.72 16.55
CA PHE A 140 35.31 2.41 17.89
C PHE A 140 35.42 3.71 18.70
N PRO A 141 34.33 4.23 19.29
CA PRO A 141 34.46 5.40 20.13
C PRO A 141 35.54 5.08 21.17
N PRO A 142 36.51 5.97 21.43
CA PRO A 142 37.45 5.75 22.51
C PRO A 142 36.61 5.43 23.76
N ALA A 143 37.07 4.49 24.58
CA ALA A 143 36.41 4.16 25.83
C ALA A 143 36.33 5.43 26.68
N SER A 144 35.21 6.15 26.59
CA SER A 144 34.96 7.32 27.39
C SER A 144 34.52 6.82 28.76
N GLU A 145 35.46 6.72 29.69
CA GLU A 145 35.14 7.14 31.05
C GLU A 145 34.72 8.60 30.97
N GLU A 146 33.43 8.90 31.08
CA GLU A 146 32.94 10.17 31.65
C GLU A 146 31.44 10.08 31.91
N LEU A 147 31.05 10.51 33.12
CA LEU A 147 29.73 10.42 33.73
C LEU A 147 28.59 10.96 32.83
N PRO A 148 27.36 10.41 32.91
CA PRO A 148 26.27 10.86 32.07
C PRO A 148 25.91 12.32 32.37
N HIS A 149 25.98 13.18 31.35
CA HIS A 149 25.38 14.51 31.39
C HIS A 149 23.88 14.35 31.69
N PRO A 150 23.29 15.17 32.58
CA PRO A 150 21.94 14.96 33.11
C PRO A 150 20.85 14.80 32.04
N PHE A 151 21.02 15.45 30.89
CA PHE A 151 20.13 15.33 29.73
C PHE A 151 20.24 13.99 28.99
N GLN A 152 21.40 13.36 29.00
CA GLN A 152 21.65 12.08 28.33
C GLN A 152 21.05 10.92 29.14
N TRP A 153 21.12 11.01 30.47
CA TRP A 153 20.35 10.13 31.35
C TRP A 153 18.85 10.27 31.13
N LEU A 154 18.34 11.50 31.02
CA LEU A 154 16.92 11.77 30.77
C LEU A 154 16.43 11.16 29.44
N LEU A 155 17.20 11.31 28.36
CA LEU A 155 16.89 10.68 27.08
C LEU A 155 16.89 9.15 27.16
N THR A 156 17.85 8.57 27.89
CA THR A 156 17.91 7.12 28.13
C THR A 156 16.70 6.62 28.94
N VAL A 157 16.19 7.43 29.88
CA VAL A 157 14.97 7.14 30.63
C VAL A 157 13.74 7.20 29.71
N ILE A 158 13.64 8.21 28.84
CA ILE A 158 12.52 8.35 27.90
C ILE A 158 12.49 7.20 26.89
N GLU A 159 13.63 6.81 26.32
CA GLU A 159 13.72 5.65 25.40
C GLU A 159 13.26 4.35 26.07
N LYS A 160 13.63 4.13 27.33
CA LYS A 160 13.17 2.96 28.08
C LYS A 160 11.67 2.97 28.34
N TRP A 161 11.06 4.14 28.52
CA TRP A 161 9.60 4.27 28.67
C TRP A 161 8.85 4.08 27.35
N CYS A 162 9.42 4.47 26.21
CA CYS A 162 8.82 4.27 24.90
C CYS A 162 8.89 2.83 24.38
N CYS A 163 9.81 2.00 24.91
CA CYS A 163 10.02 0.62 24.46
C CYS A 163 9.44 -0.46 25.40
N LEU A 164 8.72 -0.09 26.46
CA LEU A 164 8.00 -1.09 27.26
C LEU A 164 6.75 -1.58 26.52
N PRO A 165 6.54 -2.90 26.35
CA PRO A 165 5.29 -3.43 25.86
C PRO A 165 4.19 -3.09 26.87
N PHE A 166 3.13 -2.45 26.39
CA PHE A 166 1.91 -2.22 27.18
C PHE A 166 1.32 -3.59 27.51
N THR A 167 1.70 -4.14 28.66
CA THR A 167 1.14 -5.38 29.19
C THR A 167 0.69 -5.09 30.61
N MET A 168 -0.61 -5.29 30.81
CA MET A 168 -1.40 -5.19 32.04
C MET A 168 -1.78 -3.78 32.53
N LEU A 169 -2.96 -3.35 32.05
CA LEU A 169 -4.16 -3.20 32.89
C LEU A 169 -5.39 -3.57 32.05
#